data_AF-A0A6G1BTR2-F1
#
_entry.id   AF-A0A6G1BTR2-F1
#
_cell.length_a   1.000
_cell.length_b   1.000
_cell.length_c   1.000
_cell.angle_alpha   90.00
_cell.angle_beta   90.00
_cell.angle_gamma   90.00
#
_symmetry.space_group_name_H-M   'P 1'
#
loop_
_entity.id
_entity.type
_entity.pdbx_description
1 polymer ?
#
loop_
_entity_poly.entity_id
_entity_poly.type
_entity_poly.pdbx_seq_one_letter_code
_entity_poly.pdbx_strand_id
1 'polypeptide(L)'
;MATLRPPPPAAAAADGGIEENAMAILDTAGIKDARDLHDDRAAFLETVRSACLSADNPSPPSWRMYNAVFQILQDSSSLELIMASFHLLMELGKQYPRAYLTDSGSGLALVVVKESWSPFHLRSGVACGEIGGNTRHLNHLFDSSRFSSLIEDMVGTANHTDAYNGIEHIKNMLLLQYLVSTLEADFVPRHVAYKESLDWVIFRESLLQMLLVSRRLAFKSLVKNCISLLLNQHYQEVEDGISSKEGSTKSAPDLDSSLAVVSFEFERKALASVQKLFIMVMNLDLIRKEADTMGLTSRADGCRNPILDAVLDELTYNISYLSPFLLNFVEWKWKLEIILQYFSKYCGKPAVRTRRSDNSQHDLTLENVLSLFSTVATAKAIVKKMSSEVVQLLLANAYQVCLYVEGDSSKDSDATKKIGATLLQISDGFVSAFQNLRKINP
;
A
#
# COMPACT_ATOMS: atom_id res chain seq x y z
N MET A 1 -43.73 41.58 24.97
CA MET A 1 -42.27 41.48 24.72
C MET A 1 -41.98 40.06 24.24
N ALA A 2 -41.86 39.88 22.92
CA ALA A 2 -41.50 38.61 22.29
C ALA A 2 -40.00 38.67 21.94
N THR A 3 -39.23 37.72 22.44
CA THR A 3 -37.80 37.58 22.16
C THR A 3 -37.59 36.79 20.87
N LEU A 4 -37.12 37.48 19.83
CA LEU A 4 -36.71 36.89 18.56
C LEU A 4 -35.47 36.02 18.77
N ARG A 5 -35.55 34.73 18.41
CA ARG A 5 -34.40 33.86 18.20
C ARG A 5 -33.61 34.34 16.97
N PRO A 6 -32.27 34.28 16.98
CA PRO A 6 -31.49 34.49 15.77
C PRO A 6 -31.73 33.32 14.79
N PRO A 7 -31.71 33.57 13.47
CA PRO A 7 -31.86 32.51 12.48
C PRO A 7 -30.64 31.59 12.49
N PRO A 8 -30.79 30.32 12.03
CA PRO A 8 -29.64 29.44 11.83
C PRO A 8 -28.72 30.00 10.74
N PRO A 9 -27.40 29.69 10.76
CA PRO A 9 -26.50 30.13 9.71
C PRO A 9 -26.97 29.54 8.37
N ALA A 10 -27.15 30.42 7.40
CA ALA A 10 -27.55 30.07 6.04
C ALA A 10 -26.48 29.19 5.39
N ALA A 11 -26.91 28.05 4.86
CA ALA A 11 -26.10 27.22 3.99
C ALA A 11 -25.71 28.01 2.72
N ALA A 12 -24.40 28.11 2.50
CA ALA A 12 -23.70 28.13 1.20
C ALA A 12 -24.50 28.58 -0.04
N ALA A 13 -24.79 29.88 -0.15
CA ALA A 13 -25.31 30.48 -1.39
C ALA A 13 -24.22 31.14 -2.26
N ALA A 14 -22.94 31.06 -1.87
CA ALA A 14 -21.81 31.68 -2.58
C ALA A 14 -20.90 30.70 -3.34
N ASP A 15 -21.06 29.38 -3.14
CA ASP A 15 -20.10 28.36 -3.63
C ASP A 15 -20.40 27.86 -5.05
N GLY A 16 -21.64 28.05 -5.55
CA GLY A 16 -22.05 27.59 -6.88
C GLY A 16 -21.30 28.28 -8.03
N GLY A 17 -20.86 29.52 -7.84
CA GLY A 17 -20.17 30.28 -8.89
C GLY A 17 -18.78 29.74 -9.23
N ILE A 18 -18.02 29.23 -8.25
CA ILE A 18 -16.67 28.70 -8.49
C ILE A 18 -16.76 27.36 -9.22
N GLU A 19 -17.66 26.47 -8.79
CA GLU A 19 -17.90 25.21 -9.50
C GLU A 19 -18.33 25.47 -10.94
N GLU A 20 -19.36 26.30 -11.14
CA GLU A 20 -19.89 26.57 -12.49
C GLU A 20 -18.83 27.18 -13.41
N ASN A 21 -18.05 28.15 -12.91
CA ASN A 21 -16.97 28.77 -13.67
C ASN A 21 -15.86 27.77 -14.02
N ALA A 22 -15.43 26.94 -13.08
CA ALA A 22 -14.39 25.94 -13.33
C ALA A 22 -14.90 24.88 -14.33
N MET A 23 -16.11 24.35 -14.11
CA MET A 23 -16.68 23.33 -14.97
C MET A 23 -16.99 23.85 -16.38
N ALA A 24 -17.28 25.15 -16.55
CA ALA A 24 -17.47 25.78 -17.86
C ALA A 24 -16.22 25.77 -18.74
N ILE A 25 -15.01 25.76 -18.15
CA ILE A 25 -13.75 25.64 -18.90
C ILE A 25 -13.71 24.31 -19.67
N LEU A 26 -14.25 23.24 -19.07
CA LEU A 26 -14.31 21.91 -19.67
C LEU A 26 -15.53 21.73 -20.60
N ASP A 27 -16.47 22.66 -20.63
CA ASP A 27 -17.67 22.56 -21.47
C ASP A 27 -17.28 22.74 -22.95
N THR A 28 -17.35 21.65 -23.69
CA THR A 28 -16.91 21.52 -25.08
C THR A 28 -18.12 21.38 -25.98
N ALA A 29 -18.96 22.41 -26.04
CA ALA A 29 -20.12 22.46 -26.93
C ALA A 29 -19.76 22.56 -28.44
N GLY A 30 -18.50 22.30 -28.84
CA GLY A 30 -18.01 22.36 -30.22
C GLY A 30 -16.84 21.39 -30.49
N ILE A 31 -16.54 21.15 -31.77
CA ILE A 31 -15.36 20.36 -32.19
C ILE A 31 -14.11 21.19 -31.93
N LYS A 32 -13.36 20.86 -30.87
CA LYS A 32 -12.09 21.51 -30.49
C LYS A 32 -10.89 20.75 -31.09
N ASP A 33 -9.82 21.46 -31.46
CA ASP A 33 -8.53 20.83 -31.79
C ASP A 33 -7.94 20.19 -30.53
N ALA A 34 -7.05 19.20 -30.67
CA ALA A 34 -6.41 18.52 -29.56
C ALA A 34 -5.61 19.47 -28.65
N ARG A 35 -5.09 20.58 -29.21
CA ARG A 35 -4.40 21.63 -28.45
C ARG A 35 -5.36 22.43 -27.58
N ASP A 36 -6.49 22.86 -28.14
CA ASP A 36 -7.52 23.59 -27.38
C ASP A 36 -8.01 22.78 -26.18
N LEU A 37 -8.19 21.45 -26.36
CA LEU A 37 -8.56 20.56 -25.26
C LEU A 37 -7.47 20.42 -24.18
N HIS A 38 -6.20 20.43 -24.56
CA HIS A 38 -5.08 20.36 -23.60
C HIS A 38 -5.00 21.67 -22.79
N ASP A 39 -5.07 22.81 -23.46
CA ASP A 39 -5.03 24.13 -22.82
C ASP A 39 -6.22 24.33 -21.88
N ASP A 40 -7.43 23.92 -22.27
CA ASP A 40 -8.63 23.97 -21.43
C ASP A 40 -8.46 23.11 -20.17
N ARG A 41 -7.92 21.89 -20.31
CA ARG A 41 -7.67 21.00 -19.17
C ARG A 41 -6.61 21.59 -18.23
N ALA A 42 -5.54 22.18 -18.76
CA ALA A 42 -4.52 22.85 -17.97
C ALA A 42 -5.10 24.06 -17.21
N ALA A 43 -5.87 24.91 -17.90
CA ALA A 43 -6.55 26.06 -17.32
C ALA A 43 -7.56 25.64 -16.23
N PHE A 44 -8.28 24.55 -16.45
CA PHE A 44 -9.17 23.96 -15.45
C PHE A 44 -8.40 23.54 -14.20
N LEU A 45 -7.32 22.75 -14.34
CA LEU A 45 -6.51 22.30 -13.21
C LEU A 45 -5.96 23.48 -12.39
N GLU A 46 -5.47 24.52 -13.06
CA GLU A 46 -4.96 25.72 -12.39
C GLU A 46 -6.06 26.53 -11.70
N THR A 47 -7.25 26.59 -12.29
CA THR A 47 -8.42 27.23 -11.68
C THR A 47 -8.83 26.52 -10.39
N VAL A 48 -8.87 25.17 -10.40
CA VAL A 48 -9.15 24.38 -9.19
C VAL A 48 -8.07 24.58 -8.14
N ARG A 49 -6.78 24.55 -8.53
CA ARG A 49 -5.65 24.81 -7.64
C ARG A 49 -5.78 26.19 -6.98
N SER A 50 -6.01 27.23 -7.78
CA SER A 50 -6.11 28.61 -7.32
C SER A 50 -7.28 28.80 -6.35
N ALA A 51 -8.46 28.27 -6.67
CA ALA A 51 -9.64 28.42 -5.84
C ALA A 51 -9.55 27.64 -4.51
N CYS A 52 -9.02 26.41 -4.54
CA CYS A 52 -9.09 25.50 -3.40
C CYS A 52 -7.83 25.44 -2.55
N LEU A 53 -6.69 25.96 -3.02
CA LEU A 53 -5.42 25.89 -2.27
C LEU A 53 -4.79 27.27 -2.04
N SER A 54 -4.93 28.19 -3.00
CA SER A 54 -4.20 29.47 -2.99
C SER A 54 -5.07 30.70 -2.66
N ALA A 55 -6.39 30.57 -2.63
CA ALA A 55 -7.30 31.67 -2.36
C ALA A 55 -7.19 32.18 -0.92
N ASP A 56 -7.55 33.45 -0.68
CA ASP A 56 -7.54 34.06 0.67
C ASP A 56 -8.45 33.32 1.65
N ASN A 57 -9.54 32.73 1.15
CA ASN A 57 -10.45 31.84 1.89
C ASN A 57 -10.70 30.58 1.06
N PRO A 58 -9.80 29.58 1.11
CA PRO A 58 -9.87 28.42 0.25
C PRO A 58 -11.00 27.49 0.70
N SER A 59 -11.92 27.17 -0.20
CA SER A 59 -12.96 26.16 0.01
C SER A 59 -12.53 24.80 -0.53
N PRO A 60 -12.98 23.69 0.08
CA PRO A 60 -12.85 22.39 -0.57
C PRO A 60 -13.52 22.49 -1.94
N PRO A 61 -13.02 21.80 -2.99
CA PRO A 61 -13.70 21.84 -4.28
C PRO A 61 -15.17 21.31 -4.14
N SER A 62 -15.95 21.26 -5.23
CA SER A 62 -17.15 20.40 -5.26
C SER A 62 -16.92 19.03 -5.93
N TRP A 63 -17.67 17.97 -5.57
CA TRP A 63 -17.50 16.60 -6.08
C TRP A 63 -17.18 16.54 -7.59
N ARG A 64 -17.88 17.36 -8.39
CA ARG A 64 -17.70 17.45 -9.84
C ARG A 64 -16.32 17.94 -10.27
N MET A 65 -15.77 18.94 -9.57
CA MET A 65 -14.43 19.46 -9.84
C MET A 65 -13.36 18.40 -9.61
N TYR A 66 -13.31 17.78 -8.43
CA TYR A 66 -12.36 16.67 -8.16
C TYR A 66 -12.53 15.52 -9.14
N ASN A 67 -13.79 15.17 -9.44
CA ASN A 67 -14.08 14.08 -10.34
C ASN A 67 -13.49 14.36 -11.73
N ALA A 68 -13.59 15.61 -12.21
CA ALA A 68 -12.96 16.04 -13.45
C ALA A 68 -11.43 16.02 -13.37
N VAL A 69 -10.81 16.48 -12.26
CA VAL A 69 -9.35 16.37 -12.07
C VAL A 69 -8.91 14.90 -12.14
N PHE A 70 -9.64 14.00 -11.48
CA PHE A 70 -9.33 12.57 -11.48
C PHE A 70 -9.55 11.90 -12.84
N GLN A 71 -10.55 12.35 -13.61
CA GLN A 71 -10.74 11.89 -14.99
C GLN A 71 -9.61 12.38 -15.91
N ILE A 72 -9.14 13.62 -15.76
CA ILE A 72 -7.99 14.12 -16.54
C ILE A 72 -6.75 13.25 -16.25
N LEU A 73 -6.52 12.85 -15.00
CA LEU A 73 -5.44 11.92 -14.66
C LEU A 73 -5.55 10.57 -15.39
N GLN A 74 -6.77 10.01 -15.51
CA GLN A 74 -7.00 8.70 -16.14
C GLN A 74 -6.96 8.74 -17.67
N ASP A 75 -7.53 9.79 -18.27
CA ASP A 75 -7.86 9.84 -19.69
C ASP A 75 -6.88 10.69 -20.51
N SER A 76 -5.94 11.39 -19.85
CA SER A 76 -4.93 12.20 -20.54
C SER A 76 -3.86 11.33 -21.20
N SER A 77 -3.46 11.72 -22.40
CA SER A 77 -2.27 11.21 -23.11
C SER A 77 -1.05 12.14 -22.96
N SER A 78 -1.20 13.28 -22.29
CA SER A 78 -0.13 14.23 -22.01
C SER A 78 0.45 14.00 -20.61
N LEU A 79 1.77 13.77 -20.54
CA LEU A 79 2.51 13.61 -19.29
C LEU A 79 2.37 14.83 -18.39
N GLU A 80 2.35 16.04 -18.96
CA GLU A 80 2.16 17.28 -18.22
C GLU A 80 0.82 17.30 -17.47
N LEU A 81 -0.28 17.00 -18.16
CA LEU A 81 -1.61 16.95 -17.56
C LEU A 81 -1.73 15.81 -16.54
N ILE A 82 -1.11 14.65 -16.81
CA ILE A 82 -1.04 13.52 -15.87
C ILE A 82 -0.36 13.97 -14.56
N MET A 83 0.83 14.56 -14.66
CA MET A 83 1.58 15.03 -13.49
C MET A 83 0.87 16.15 -12.74
N ALA A 84 0.33 17.15 -13.46
CA ALA A 84 -0.40 18.26 -12.87
C ALA A 84 -1.65 17.79 -12.12
N SER A 85 -2.40 16.86 -12.71
CA SER A 85 -3.58 16.26 -12.07
C SER A 85 -3.19 15.44 -10.84
N PHE A 86 -2.16 14.61 -10.94
CA PHE A 86 -1.65 13.82 -9.82
C PHE A 86 -1.23 14.71 -8.64
N HIS A 87 -0.41 15.74 -8.89
CA HIS A 87 0.02 16.67 -7.83
C HIS A 87 -1.15 17.40 -7.20
N LEU A 88 -2.08 17.91 -8.01
CA LEU A 88 -3.26 18.59 -7.51
C LEU A 88 -4.11 17.67 -6.62
N LEU A 89 -4.33 16.42 -7.02
CA LEU A 89 -5.08 15.45 -6.22
C LEU A 89 -4.39 15.14 -4.88
N MET A 90 -3.06 15.04 -4.88
CA MET A 90 -2.28 14.82 -3.66
C MET A 90 -2.36 16.04 -2.71
N GLU A 91 -2.26 17.25 -3.23
CA GLU A 91 -2.37 18.49 -2.46
C GLU A 91 -3.78 18.68 -1.89
N LEU A 92 -4.82 18.45 -2.70
CA LEU A 92 -6.21 18.49 -2.26
C LEU A 92 -6.48 17.46 -1.16
N GLY A 93 -5.97 16.22 -1.31
CA GLY A 93 -6.13 15.17 -0.30
C GLY A 93 -5.43 15.48 1.02
N LYS A 94 -4.32 16.24 0.98
CA LYS A 94 -3.61 16.70 2.17
C LYS A 94 -4.35 17.84 2.87
N GLN A 95 -4.88 18.80 2.11
CA GLN A 95 -5.59 19.95 2.64
C GLN A 95 -6.98 19.59 3.16
N TYR A 96 -7.67 18.69 2.46
CA TYR A 96 -9.04 18.27 2.73
C TYR A 96 -9.14 16.74 2.89
N PRO A 97 -8.56 16.18 3.94
CA PRO A 97 -8.55 14.74 4.15
C PRO A 97 -9.95 14.20 4.44
N ARG A 98 -10.26 13.02 3.88
CA ARG A 98 -11.54 12.32 4.11
C ARG A 98 -11.75 11.92 5.58
N ALA A 99 -10.67 11.47 6.22
CA ALA A 99 -10.68 11.07 7.62
C ALA A 99 -9.58 11.85 8.35
N TYR A 100 -9.91 12.42 9.51
CA TYR A 100 -8.95 13.12 10.35
C TYR A 100 -9.38 13.08 11.81
N LEU A 101 -8.45 13.41 12.70
CA LEU A 101 -8.71 13.45 14.13
C LEU A 101 -8.89 14.90 14.57
N THR A 102 -9.85 15.14 15.45
CA THR A 102 -10.08 16.43 16.09
C THR A 102 -10.02 16.26 17.60
N ASP A 103 -9.46 17.25 18.30
CA ASP A 103 -9.56 17.29 19.75
C ASP A 103 -11.01 17.59 20.15
N SER A 104 -11.71 16.57 20.64
CA SER A 104 -12.95 16.76 21.39
C SER A 104 -12.54 16.97 22.84
N GLY A 105 -13.21 17.83 23.62
CA GLY A 105 -12.85 18.06 25.03
C GLY A 105 -12.78 16.81 25.94
N SER A 106 -13.09 15.62 25.42
CA SER A 106 -12.99 14.30 26.03
C SER A 106 -11.93 13.35 25.41
N GLY A 107 -11.16 13.77 24.39
CA GLY A 107 -10.17 12.93 23.67
C GLY A 107 -10.19 13.14 22.15
N LEU A 108 -9.40 12.35 21.39
CA LEU A 108 -9.38 12.45 19.93
C LEU A 108 -10.66 11.83 19.33
N ALA A 109 -11.44 12.65 18.62
CA ALA A 109 -12.61 12.21 17.88
C ALA A 109 -12.25 12.04 16.39
N LEU A 110 -12.60 10.89 15.82
CA LEU A 110 -12.48 10.65 14.39
C LEU A 110 -13.62 11.34 13.64
N VAL A 111 -13.27 12.23 12.72
CA VAL A 111 -14.21 12.83 11.78
C VAL A 111 -14.01 12.16 10.41
N VAL A 112 -15.09 11.58 9.89
CA VAL A 112 -15.14 11.01 8.53
C VAL A 112 -16.13 11.82 7.71
N VAL A 113 -15.61 12.56 6.73
CA VAL A 113 -16.43 13.35 5.82
C VAL A 113 -17.01 12.39 4.77
N LYS A 114 -18.22 11.87 5.01
CA LYS A 114 -18.84 10.88 4.09
C LYS A 114 -19.07 11.43 2.68
N GLU A 115 -19.25 12.74 2.56
CA GLU A 115 -19.42 13.47 1.30
C GLU A 115 -18.10 13.83 0.62
N SER A 116 -16.95 13.45 1.20
CA SER A 116 -15.65 13.73 0.60
C SER A 116 -15.42 12.90 -0.67
N TRP A 117 -14.67 13.52 -1.56
CA TRP A 117 -13.86 12.92 -2.62
C TRP A 117 -13.31 11.55 -2.28
N SER A 118 -13.66 10.56 -3.09
CA SER A 118 -12.95 9.29 -3.11
C SER A 118 -12.79 8.84 -4.56
N PRO A 119 -11.60 8.34 -4.96
CA PRO A 119 -11.43 7.72 -6.26
C PRO A 119 -12.09 6.34 -6.31
N PHE A 120 -12.64 5.87 -5.18
CA PHE A 120 -13.16 4.52 -5.00
C PHE A 120 -14.69 4.47 -5.05
N HIS A 121 -15.21 3.47 -5.75
CA HIS A 121 -16.63 3.09 -5.70
C HIS A 121 -16.79 1.75 -4.97
N LEU A 122 -16.52 1.77 -3.66
CA LEU A 122 -16.55 0.57 -2.81
C LEU A 122 -17.87 0.52 -2.03
N ARG A 123 -18.86 -0.23 -2.54
CA ARG A 123 -20.15 -0.40 -1.86
C ARG A 123 -20.07 -1.56 -0.85
N SER A 124 -20.49 -1.31 0.39
CA SER A 124 -20.73 -2.38 1.38
C SER A 124 -21.89 -3.26 0.89
N GLY A 125 -21.62 -4.56 0.66
CA GLY A 125 -22.53 -5.50 0.01
C GLY A 125 -23.79 -5.89 0.79
N VAL A 126 -24.22 -5.09 1.78
CA VAL A 126 -25.36 -5.41 2.67
C VAL A 126 -26.70 -4.84 2.14
N ALA A 127 -26.70 -4.04 1.08
CA ALA A 127 -27.94 -3.60 0.42
C ALA A 127 -27.91 -3.93 -1.07
N CYS A 128 -28.24 -5.17 -1.42
CA CYS A 128 -28.77 -5.49 -2.74
C CYS A 128 -30.24 -5.06 -2.74
N GLY A 129 -30.46 -3.80 -3.08
CA GLY A 129 -31.76 -3.19 -3.31
C GLY A 129 -31.57 -2.16 -4.41
N GLU A 130 -32.29 -2.36 -5.50
CA GLU A 130 -32.27 -1.58 -6.72
C GLU A 130 -32.33 -0.08 -6.43
N ILE A 131 -31.31 0.66 -6.85
CA ILE A 131 -31.44 2.09 -7.06
C ILE A 131 -31.08 2.33 -8.51
N GLY A 132 -32.12 2.37 -9.34
CA GLY A 132 -32.08 2.97 -10.65
C GLY A 132 -31.83 4.47 -10.48
N GLY A 133 -30.55 4.84 -10.47
CA GLY A 133 -30.10 6.22 -10.39
C GLY A 133 -28.79 6.34 -11.15
N ASN A 134 -28.88 6.87 -12.37
CA ASN A 134 -27.79 7.29 -13.28
C ASN A 134 -26.38 6.72 -12.99
N THR A 135 -26.22 5.41 -13.13
CA THR A 135 -24.95 4.67 -12.92
C THR A 135 -23.83 5.04 -13.90
N ARG A 136 -24.12 5.79 -14.97
CA ARG A 136 -23.13 6.20 -15.97
C ARG A 136 -22.05 7.14 -15.42
N HIS A 137 -22.33 7.89 -14.34
CA HIS A 137 -21.40 8.90 -13.79
C HIS A 137 -20.34 8.36 -12.83
N LEU A 138 -20.34 7.05 -12.51
CA LEU A 138 -19.38 6.45 -11.58
C LEU A 138 -18.48 5.40 -12.25
N ASN A 139 -18.60 5.25 -13.57
CA ASN A 139 -17.90 4.21 -14.33
C ASN A 139 -16.38 4.37 -14.29
N HIS A 140 -15.86 5.57 -14.10
CA HIS A 140 -14.42 5.87 -14.06
C HIS A 140 -13.82 5.77 -12.66
N LEU A 141 -14.62 5.54 -11.62
CA LEU A 141 -14.09 5.30 -10.27
C LEU A 141 -13.52 3.88 -10.14
N PHE A 142 -12.57 3.71 -9.22
CA PHE A 142 -11.96 2.43 -8.94
C PHE A 142 -12.86 1.59 -8.05
N ASP A 143 -13.40 0.52 -8.61
CA ASP A 143 -13.88 -0.60 -7.81
C ASP A 143 -12.75 -1.61 -7.60
N SER A 144 -13.05 -2.67 -6.84
CA SER A 144 -12.03 -3.68 -6.52
C SER A 144 -11.47 -4.39 -7.75
N SER A 145 -12.26 -4.58 -8.80
CA SER A 145 -11.79 -5.17 -10.05
C SER A 145 -10.83 -4.24 -10.78
N ARG A 146 -11.17 -2.96 -10.94
CA ARG A 146 -10.29 -1.97 -11.58
C ARG A 146 -8.98 -1.80 -10.85
N PHE A 147 -9.00 -1.85 -9.51
CA PHE A 147 -7.77 -1.81 -8.72
C PHE A 147 -6.88 -3.04 -9.00
N SER A 148 -7.45 -4.23 -9.10
CA SER A 148 -6.70 -5.43 -9.50
C SER A 148 -6.16 -5.33 -10.93
N SER A 149 -6.97 -4.86 -11.88
CA SER A 149 -6.55 -4.70 -13.28
C SER A 149 -5.41 -3.70 -13.42
N LEU A 150 -5.42 -2.58 -12.68
CA LEU A 150 -4.30 -1.63 -12.69
C LEU A 150 -2.96 -2.30 -12.32
N ILE A 151 -2.97 -3.14 -11.28
CA ILE A 151 -1.76 -3.88 -10.87
C ILE A 151 -1.36 -4.92 -11.92
N GLU A 152 -2.34 -5.63 -12.52
CA GLU A 152 -2.10 -6.58 -13.60
C GLU A 152 -1.49 -5.91 -14.84
N ASP A 153 -2.02 -4.77 -15.24
CA ASP A 153 -1.54 -3.98 -16.38
C ASP A 153 -0.09 -3.53 -16.15
N MET A 154 0.23 -3.06 -14.94
CA MET A 154 1.60 -2.67 -14.58
C MET A 154 2.58 -3.85 -14.67
N VAL A 155 2.19 -5.05 -14.23
CA VAL A 155 3.00 -6.27 -14.36
C VAL A 155 3.16 -6.65 -15.83
N GLY A 156 2.11 -6.54 -16.64
CA GLY A 156 2.13 -6.84 -18.07
C GLY A 156 3.06 -5.91 -18.85
N THR A 157 2.98 -4.60 -18.61
CA THR A 157 3.81 -3.60 -19.29
C THR A 157 5.30 -3.71 -18.97
N ALA A 158 5.67 -4.21 -17.78
CA ALA A 158 7.07 -4.45 -17.43
C ALA A 158 7.74 -5.53 -18.32
N ASN A 159 6.96 -6.34 -19.04
CA ASN A 159 7.46 -7.44 -19.88
C ASN A 159 7.49 -7.11 -21.39
N HIS A 160 7.03 -5.92 -21.83
CA HIS A 160 6.88 -5.59 -23.25
C HIS A 160 7.62 -4.28 -23.62
N THR A 161 8.59 -4.41 -24.53
CA THR A 161 9.57 -3.38 -24.93
C THR A 161 9.05 -2.34 -25.95
N ASP A 162 7.74 -2.07 -25.99
CA ASP A 162 7.18 -1.15 -26.99
C ASP A 162 7.20 0.29 -26.47
N ALA A 163 8.06 1.13 -27.08
CA ALA A 163 8.29 2.53 -26.71
C ALA A 163 7.02 3.44 -26.72
N TYR A 164 5.92 3.00 -27.32
CA TYR A 164 4.62 3.70 -27.29
C TYR A 164 3.86 3.58 -25.95
N ASN A 165 4.31 2.71 -25.02
CA ASN A 165 3.68 2.46 -23.73
C ASN A 165 4.25 3.26 -22.53
N GLY A 166 5.27 4.12 -22.74
CA GLY A 166 5.96 4.79 -21.62
C GLY A 166 5.06 5.73 -20.79
N ILE A 167 4.27 6.58 -21.45
CA ILE A 167 3.36 7.52 -20.75
C ILE A 167 2.24 6.76 -20.04
N GLU A 168 1.67 5.73 -20.66
CA GLU A 168 0.62 4.91 -20.04
C GLU A 168 1.16 4.17 -18.81
N HIS A 169 2.39 3.65 -18.88
CA HIS A 169 3.04 3.00 -17.75
C HIS A 169 3.28 3.98 -16.58
N ILE A 170 3.79 5.18 -16.86
CA ILE A 170 3.95 6.25 -15.86
C ILE A 170 2.60 6.65 -15.27
N LYS A 171 1.56 6.78 -16.10
CA LYS A 171 0.19 7.09 -15.65
C LYS A 171 -0.32 6.03 -14.66
N ASN A 172 -0.11 4.75 -14.97
CA ASN A 172 -0.52 3.66 -14.10
C ASN A 172 0.25 3.65 -12.76
N MET A 173 1.54 3.97 -12.77
CA MET A 173 2.33 4.16 -11.55
C MET A 173 1.80 5.30 -10.67
N LEU A 174 1.51 6.44 -11.28
CA LEU A 174 0.98 7.61 -10.57
C LEU A 174 -0.43 7.36 -10.05
N LEU A 175 -1.28 6.67 -10.82
CA LEU A 175 -2.59 6.21 -10.36
C LEU A 175 -2.45 5.29 -9.15
N LEU A 176 -1.56 4.29 -9.20
CA LEU A 176 -1.32 3.40 -8.07
C LEU A 176 -0.87 4.19 -6.83
N GLN A 177 0.10 5.09 -7.01
CA GLN A 177 0.61 5.93 -5.93
C GLN A 177 -0.50 6.77 -5.30
N TYR A 178 -1.35 7.39 -6.11
CA TYR A 178 -2.48 8.20 -5.63
C TYR A 178 -3.52 7.35 -4.87
N LEU A 179 -3.89 6.19 -5.42
CA LEU A 179 -4.87 5.28 -4.82
C LEU A 179 -4.37 4.75 -3.47
N VAL A 180 -3.12 4.30 -3.39
CA VAL A 180 -2.52 3.83 -2.12
C VAL A 180 -2.42 4.96 -1.10
N SER A 181 -2.02 6.17 -1.52
CA SER A 181 -1.97 7.33 -0.63
C SER A 181 -3.36 7.67 -0.07
N THR A 182 -4.40 7.53 -0.88
CA THR A 182 -5.79 7.73 -0.44
C THR A 182 -6.24 6.66 0.57
N LEU A 183 -5.86 5.39 0.36
CA LEU A 183 -6.12 4.32 1.32
C LEU A 183 -5.41 4.59 2.65
N GLU A 184 -4.16 5.05 2.62
CA GLU A 184 -3.38 5.39 3.80
C GLU A 184 -3.98 6.57 4.57
N ALA A 185 -4.32 7.65 3.88
CA ALA A 185 -4.93 8.83 4.47
C ALA A 185 -6.26 8.53 5.19
N ASP A 186 -7.01 7.52 4.73
CA ASP A 186 -8.19 7.01 5.43
C ASP A 186 -7.83 6.03 6.56
N PHE A 187 -6.84 5.16 6.36
CA PHE A 187 -6.47 4.10 7.29
C PHE A 187 -5.78 4.62 8.56
N VAL A 188 -4.83 5.55 8.45
CA VAL A 188 -3.99 5.99 9.57
C VAL A 188 -4.80 6.69 10.68
N PRO A 189 -5.67 7.68 10.40
CA PRO A 189 -6.51 8.31 11.42
C PRO A 189 -7.45 7.31 12.09
N ARG A 190 -8.00 6.37 11.33
CA ARG A 190 -8.85 5.28 11.83
C ARG A 190 -8.10 4.37 12.79
N HIS A 191 -6.84 4.06 12.49
CA HIS A 191 -6.00 3.25 13.37
C HIS A 191 -5.75 3.91 14.72
N VAL A 192 -5.44 5.21 14.72
CA VAL A 192 -5.25 5.95 15.97
C VAL A 192 -6.56 5.98 16.77
N ALA A 193 -7.69 6.30 16.14
CA ALA A 193 -8.99 6.32 16.81
C ALA A 193 -9.42 4.94 17.35
N TYR A 194 -9.11 3.87 16.63
CA TYR A 194 -9.39 2.50 17.09
C TYR A 194 -8.58 2.14 18.34
N LYS A 195 -7.30 2.54 18.43
CA LYS A 195 -6.50 2.25 19.63
C LYS A 195 -7.08 2.86 20.91
N GLU A 196 -7.79 3.98 20.79
CA GLU A 196 -8.42 4.65 21.93
C GLU A 196 -9.82 4.11 22.23
N SER A 197 -10.61 3.83 21.20
CA SER A 197 -12.03 3.45 21.35
C SER A 197 -12.28 1.94 21.39
N LEU A 198 -11.38 1.14 20.80
CA LEU A 198 -11.57 -0.27 20.45
C LEU A 198 -12.82 -0.53 19.60
N ASP A 199 -13.35 0.49 18.91
CA ASP A 199 -14.53 0.32 18.07
C ASP A 199 -14.15 -0.21 16.68
N TRP A 200 -14.36 -1.52 16.48
CA TRP A 200 -14.09 -2.19 15.20
C TRP A 200 -14.87 -1.59 14.01
N VAL A 201 -16.01 -0.93 14.24
CA VAL A 201 -16.79 -0.29 13.17
C VAL A 201 -15.95 0.74 12.42
N ILE A 202 -15.03 1.43 13.11
CA ILE A 202 -14.09 2.39 12.52
C ILE A 202 -13.32 1.77 11.36
N PHE A 203 -12.84 0.52 11.53
CA PHE A 203 -12.12 -0.21 10.49
C PHE A 203 -13.02 -0.92 9.51
N ARG A 204 -14.18 -1.42 9.94
CA ARG A 204 -15.20 -1.99 9.06
C ARG A 204 -15.56 -1.04 7.91
N GLU A 205 -15.62 0.25 8.20
CA GLU A 205 -15.94 1.31 7.24
C GLU A 205 -14.72 1.93 6.52
N SER A 206 -13.50 1.45 6.80
CA SER A 206 -12.30 1.95 6.11
C SER A 206 -12.27 1.55 4.63
N LEU A 207 -11.71 2.41 3.78
CA LEU A 207 -11.58 2.12 2.35
C LEU A 207 -10.79 0.84 2.11
N LEU A 208 -9.72 0.64 2.88
CA LEU A 208 -8.89 -0.55 2.78
C LEU A 208 -9.67 -1.83 3.12
N GLN A 209 -10.44 -1.83 4.21
CA GLN A 209 -11.28 -2.97 4.56
C GLN A 209 -12.31 -3.25 3.47
N MET A 210 -13.02 -2.23 3.00
CA MET A 210 -14.05 -2.36 1.95
C MET A 210 -13.47 -2.88 0.63
N LEU A 211 -12.26 -2.46 0.27
CA LEU A 211 -11.53 -2.95 -0.90
C LEU A 211 -11.24 -4.44 -0.77
N LEU A 212 -10.71 -4.87 0.38
CA LEU A 212 -10.20 -6.22 0.60
C LEU A 212 -11.28 -7.28 0.84
N VAL A 213 -12.44 -6.90 1.38
CA VAL A 213 -13.57 -7.84 1.59
C VAL A 213 -14.46 -7.97 0.35
N SER A 214 -14.22 -7.17 -0.68
CA SER A 214 -14.97 -7.24 -1.92
C SER A 214 -14.77 -8.57 -2.62
N ARG A 215 -15.88 -9.23 -3.00
CA ARG A 215 -15.86 -10.46 -3.78
C ARG A 215 -15.32 -10.29 -5.20
N ARG A 216 -15.25 -9.04 -5.68
CA ARG A 216 -14.66 -8.70 -6.98
C ARG A 216 -13.14 -8.65 -6.95
N LEU A 217 -12.54 -8.63 -5.76
CA LEU A 217 -11.09 -8.65 -5.60
C LEU A 217 -10.57 -10.09 -5.60
N ALA A 218 -9.80 -10.46 -6.61
CA ALA A 218 -9.05 -11.72 -6.61
C ALA A 218 -7.81 -11.59 -5.72
N PHE A 219 -7.99 -11.63 -4.39
CA PHE A 219 -6.93 -11.31 -3.40
C PHE A 219 -5.62 -12.07 -3.61
N LYS A 220 -5.68 -13.36 -3.93
CA LYS A 220 -4.47 -14.16 -4.21
C LYS A 220 -3.74 -13.69 -5.48
N SER A 221 -4.48 -13.33 -6.54
CA SER A 221 -3.93 -12.76 -7.77
C SER A 221 -3.25 -11.43 -7.48
N LEU A 222 -3.94 -10.55 -6.72
CA LEU A 222 -3.40 -9.27 -6.30
C LEU A 222 -2.05 -9.41 -5.57
N VAL A 223 -1.99 -10.29 -4.55
CA VAL A 223 -0.75 -10.51 -3.79
C VAL A 223 0.37 -11.00 -4.69
N LYS A 224 0.09 -11.97 -5.58
CA LYS A 224 1.06 -12.49 -6.54
C LYS A 224 1.59 -11.38 -7.45
N ASN A 225 0.71 -10.57 -8.05
CA ASN A 225 1.10 -9.51 -8.97
C ASN A 225 1.89 -8.40 -8.25
N CYS A 226 1.50 -8.03 -7.03
CA CYS A 226 2.28 -7.11 -6.19
C CYS A 226 3.68 -7.66 -5.87
N ILE A 227 3.81 -8.96 -5.58
CA ILE A 227 5.12 -9.60 -5.43
C ILE A 227 5.90 -9.49 -6.74
N SER A 228 5.32 -9.84 -7.89
CA SER A 228 5.99 -9.71 -9.19
C SER A 228 6.53 -8.31 -9.45
N LEU A 229 5.75 -7.25 -9.15
CA LEU A 229 6.24 -5.87 -9.23
C LEU A 229 7.47 -5.65 -8.33
N LEU A 230 7.40 -6.07 -7.07
CA LEU A 230 8.53 -5.95 -6.13
C LEU A 230 9.77 -6.69 -6.61
N LEU A 231 9.64 -7.78 -7.37
CA LEU A 231 10.78 -8.55 -7.89
C LEU A 231 11.42 -7.87 -9.11
N ASN A 232 10.65 -7.20 -9.97
CA ASN A 232 11.15 -6.62 -11.22
C ASN A 232 12.30 -5.61 -11.01
N GLN A 233 12.25 -4.80 -9.95
CA GLN A 233 13.32 -3.87 -9.61
C GLN A 233 14.66 -4.57 -9.37
N HIS A 234 14.64 -5.75 -8.76
CA HIS A 234 15.87 -6.50 -8.49
C HIS A 234 16.52 -6.99 -9.79
N TYR A 235 15.71 -7.43 -10.76
CA TYR A 235 16.23 -7.92 -12.04
C TYR A 235 16.82 -6.77 -12.88
N GLN A 236 16.18 -5.59 -12.90
CA GLN A 236 16.72 -4.40 -13.57
C GLN A 236 18.04 -3.91 -12.93
N GLU A 237 18.13 -3.83 -11.60
CA GLU A 237 19.36 -3.40 -10.92
C GLU A 237 20.54 -4.38 -11.13
N VAL A 238 20.27 -5.67 -11.27
CA VAL A 238 21.28 -6.69 -11.58
C VAL A 238 21.73 -6.59 -13.04
N GLU A 239 20.82 -6.39 -13.99
CA GLU A 239 21.16 -6.20 -15.40
C GLU A 239 21.96 -4.91 -15.66
N ASP A 240 21.58 -3.79 -15.03
CA ASP A 240 22.29 -2.51 -15.14
C ASP A 240 23.68 -2.56 -14.48
N GLY A 241 23.83 -3.30 -13.37
CA GLY A 241 25.12 -3.51 -12.71
C GLY A 241 26.10 -4.37 -13.52
N ILE A 242 25.59 -5.18 -14.45
CA ILE A 242 26.38 -6.00 -15.38
C ILE A 242 26.73 -5.19 -16.64
N SER A 243 25.77 -4.45 -17.22
CA SER A 243 25.98 -3.62 -18.41
C SER A 243 26.92 -2.43 -18.15
N SER A 244 26.88 -1.84 -16.93
CA SER A 244 27.75 -0.74 -16.52
C SER A 244 29.24 -1.12 -16.45
N LYS A 245 29.61 -2.41 -16.42
CA LYS A 245 31.01 -2.85 -16.33
C LYS A 245 31.70 -3.00 -17.67
N GLU A 246 30.98 -2.97 -18.79
CA GLU A 246 31.56 -2.98 -20.13
C GLU A 246 31.56 -1.56 -20.72
N GLY A 247 32.70 -0.89 -20.51
CA GLY A 247 33.16 0.36 -21.13
C GLY A 247 32.15 1.18 -21.94
N SER A 248 31.59 2.23 -21.32
CA SER A 248 31.03 3.35 -22.06
C SER A 248 31.64 4.66 -21.59
N THR A 249 32.43 5.26 -22.49
CA THR A 249 32.98 6.61 -22.38
C THR A 249 31.85 7.64 -22.27
N LYS A 250 31.95 8.50 -21.25
CA LYS A 250 31.06 9.65 -20.98
C LYS A 250 30.74 10.46 -22.25
N SER A 251 29.57 10.24 -22.84
CA SER A 251 28.86 11.23 -23.66
C SER A 251 27.69 11.82 -22.87
N ALA A 252 27.21 12.99 -23.28
CA ALA A 252 26.02 13.61 -22.68
C ALA A 252 24.83 12.62 -22.68
N PRO A 253 23.98 12.62 -21.64
CA PRO A 253 22.85 11.70 -21.58
C PRO A 253 21.93 11.95 -22.77
N ASP A 254 21.71 10.91 -23.56
CA ASP A 254 20.75 10.89 -24.65
C ASP A 254 19.33 11.18 -24.13
N LEU A 255 18.43 11.66 -24.97
CA LEU A 255 17.02 11.89 -24.61
C LEU A 255 16.38 10.60 -24.06
N ASP A 256 16.73 9.47 -24.65
CA ASP A 256 16.30 8.12 -24.23
C ASP A 256 16.87 7.74 -22.84
N SER A 257 18.08 8.20 -22.51
CA SER A 257 18.70 8.02 -21.19
C SER A 257 17.99 8.85 -20.12
N SER A 258 17.58 10.08 -20.45
CA SER A 258 16.81 10.94 -19.55
C SER A 258 15.42 10.36 -19.25
N LEU A 259 14.73 9.85 -20.27
CA LEU A 259 13.41 9.21 -20.12
C LEU A 259 13.48 7.91 -19.30
N ALA A 260 14.54 7.11 -19.48
CA ALA A 260 14.77 5.90 -18.69
C ALA A 260 14.99 6.22 -17.20
N VAL A 261 15.79 7.25 -16.88
CA VAL A 261 16.01 7.70 -15.50
C VAL A 261 14.72 8.20 -14.85
N VAL A 262 13.92 8.99 -15.57
CA VAL A 262 12.63 9.50 -15.09
C VAL A 262 11.64 8.35 -14.84
N SER A 263 11.59 7.36 -15.74
CA SER A 263 10.73 6.17 -15.58
C SER A 263 11.13 5.36 -14.34
N PHE A 264 12.43 5.17 -14.11
CA PHE A 264 12.95 4.47 -12.93
C PHE A 264 12.57 5.16 -11.60
N GLU A 265 12.51 6.49 -11.56
CA GLU A 265 12.04 7.20 -10.37
C GLU A 265 10.56 6.96 -10.07
N PHE A 266 9.73 6.90 -11.12
CA PHE A 266 8.31 6.56 -10.97
C PHE A 266 8.13 5.11 -10.54
N GLU A 267 8.90 4.18 -11.10
CA GLU A 267 8.91 2.76 -10.70
C GLU A 267 9.22 2.64 -9.21
N ARG A 268 10.30 3.27 -8.74
CA ARG A 268 10.68 3.24 -7.32
C ARG A 268 9.56 3.75 -6.40
N LYS A 269 8.87 4.83 -6.79
CA LYS A 269 7.73 5.39 -6.01
C LYS A 269 6.51 4.47 -6.05
N ALA A 270 6.23 3.85 -7.19
CA ALA A 270 5.15 2.87 -7.32
C ALA A 270 5.42 1.63 -6.47
N LEU A 271 6.65 1.12 -6.45
CA LEU A 271 7.06 -0.01 -5.63
C LEU A 271 6.99 0.31 -4.14
N ALA A 272 7.43 1.51 -3.72
CA ALA A 272 7.22 1.99 -2.36
C ALA A 272 5.71 2.02 -1.99
N SER A 273 4.84 2.35 -2.95
CA SER A 273 3.39 2.30 -2.76
C SER A 273 2.86 0.86 -2.61
N VAL A 274 3.40 -0.11 -3.36
CA VAL A 274 3.09 -1.54 -3.17
C VAL A 274 3.52 -2.02 -1.77
N GLN A 275 4.72 -1.66 -1.32
CA GLN A 275 5.19 -2.01 0.02
C GLN A 275 4.29 -1.42 1.10
N LYS A 276 3.94 -0.14 0.96
CA LYS A 276 3.02 0.55 1.86
C LYS A 276 1.64 -0.13 1.89
N LEU A 277 1.11 -0.55 0.75
CA LEU A 277 -0.12 -1.33 0.69
C LEU A 277 0.01 -2.63 1.49
N PHE A 278 1.08 -3.40 1.31
CA PHE A 278 1.32 -4.63 2.07
C PHE A 278 1.37 -4.36 3.58
N ILE A 279 2.10 -3.34 4.02
CA ILE A 279 2.20 -2.95 5.42
C ILE A 279 0.83 -2.60 6.00
N MET A 280 0.02 -1.80 5.31
CA MET A 280 -1.33 -1.48 5.76
C MET A 280 -2.24 -2.71 5.85
N VAL A 281 -2.17 -3.60 4.87
CA VAL A 281 -2.96 -4.84 4.85
C VAL A 281 -2.54 -5.78 5.98
N MET A 282 -1.24 -5.90 6.25
CA MET A 282 -0.70 -6.69 7.37
C MET A 282 -1.09 -6.11 8.73
N ASN A 283 -1.02 -4.77 8.88
CA ASN A 283 -1.50 -4.09 10.09
C ASN A 283 -3.00 -4.33 10.30
N LEU A 284 -3.81 -4.20 9.25
CA LEU A 284 -5.24 -4.49 9.31
C LEU A 284 -5.53 -5.94 9.72
N ASP A 285 -4.74 -6.90 9.25
CA ASP A 285 -4.87 -8.31 9.66
C ASP A 285 -4.56 -8.53 11.14
N LEU A 286 -3.55 -7.84 11.69
CA LEU A 286 -3.26 -7.88 13.14
C LEU A 286 -4.39 -7.27 13.96
N ILE A 287 -4.84 -6.08 13.59
CA ILE A 287 -5.91 -5.36 14.28
C ILE A 287 -7.19 -6.19 14.25
N ARG A 288 -7.51 -6.79 13.10
CA ARG A 288 -8.66 -7.68 12.98
C ARG A 288 -8.54 -8.89 13.88
N LYS A 289 -7.37 -9.54 13.91
CA LYS A 289 -7.12 -10.69 14.79
C LYS A 289 -7.29 -10.31 16.26
N GLU A 290 -6.79 -9.15 16.68
CA GLU A 290 -6.99 -8.62 18.03
C GLU A 290 -8.49 -8.39 18.31
N ALA A 291 -9.20 -7.70 17.42
CA ALA A 291 -10.64 -7.48 17.53
C ALA A 291 -11.43 -8.80 17.58
N ASP A 292 -11.02 -9.81 16.80
CA ASP A 292 -11.60 -11.16 16.79
C ASP A 292 -11.44 -11.83 18.16
N THR A 293 -10.25 -11.76 18.76
CA THR A 293 -9.99 -12.33 20.10
C THR A 293 -10.79 -11.65 21.21
N MET A 294 -11.12 -10.36 21.03
CA MET A 294 -11.98 -9.60 21.93
C MET A 294 -13.48 -9.78 21.62
N GLY A 295 -13.84 -10.50 20.56
CA GLY A 295 -15.23 -10.72 20.16
C GLY A 295 -15.93 -9.49 19.54
N LEU A 296 -15.16 -8.52 19.03
CA LEU A 296 -15.64 -7.24 18.48
C LEU A 296 -16.05 -7.33 17.00
N THR A 297 -15.66 -8.42 16.34
CA THR A 297 -15.94 -8.66 14.92
C THR A 297 -17.17 -9.55 14.73
N SER A 298 -17.64 -9.60 13.48
CA SER A 298 -18.78 -10.39 13.05
C SER A 298 -18.43 -11.21 11.81
N ARG A 299 -19.27 -12.19 11.47
CA ARG A 299 -19.10 -12.94 10.21
C ARG A 299 -19.18 -12.07 8.95
N ALA A 300 -19.87 -10.93 9.03
CA ALA A 300 -20.03 -10.00 7.92
C ALA A 300 -18.73 -9.22 7.61
N ASP A 301 -17.76 -9.21 8.53
CA ASP A 301 -16.46 -8.57 8.34
C ASP A 301 -15.55 -9.28 7.34
N GLY A 302 -16.00 -10.43 6.81
CA GLY A 302 -15.35 -11.15 5.72
C GLY A 302 -14.02 -11.78 6.16
N CYS A 303 -13.97 -13.11 6.22
CA CYS A 303 -12.71 -13.81 6.37
C CYS A 303 -12.02 -13.97 5.01
N ARG A 304 -10.99 -13.16 4.75
CA ARG A 304 -9.96 -13.53 3.77
C ARG A 304 -8.79 -14.18 4.51
N ASN A 305 -7.98 -14.96 3.81
CA ASN A 305 -6.71 -15.40 4.36
C ASN A 305 -5.87 -14.16 4.68
N PRO A 306 -5.16 -14.13 5.82
CA PRO A 306 -4.18 -13.10 6.12
C PRO A 306 -3.20 -12.93 4.95
N ILE A 307 -2.79 -11.70 4.66
CA ILE A 307 -1.87 -11.42 3.55
C ILE A 307 -0.55 -12.14 3.74
N LEU A 308 -0.11 -12.27 5.00
CA LEU A 308 1.13 -12.95 5.35
C LEU A 308 1.10 -14.43 4.91
N ASP A 309 -0.03 -15.12 5.09
CA ASP A 309 -0.20 -16.50 4.63
C ASP A 309 -0.09 -16.57 3.10
N ALA A 310 -0.72 -15.63 2.38
CA ALA A 310 -0.65 -15.58 0.92
C ALA A 310 0.76 -15.27 0.40
N VAL A 311 1.49 -14.35 1.05
CA VAL A 311 2.88 -14.03 0.73
C VAL A 311 3.77 -15.26 0.98
N LEU A 312 3.63 -15.93 2.12
CA LEU A 312 4.40 -17.13 2.43
C LEU A 312 4.10 -18.27 1.47
N ASP A 313 2.84 -18.47 1.08
CA ASP A 313 2.48 -19.45 0.06
C ASP A 313 3.20 -19.16 -1.27
N GLU A 314 3.24 -17.91 -1.71
CA GLU A 314 3.94 -17.54 -2.94
C GLU A 314 5.46 -17.73 -2.84
N LEU A 315 6.09 -17.27 -1.74
CA LEU A 315 7.55 -17.38 -1.53
C LEU A 315 8.02 -18.82 -1.29
N THR A 316 7.17 -19.69 -0.74
CA THR A 316 7.48 -21.12 -0.59
C THR A 316 7.27 -21.91 -1.87
N TYR A 317 6.29 -21.52 -2.69
CA TYR A 317 6.05 -22.14 -3.98
C TYR A 317 7.13 -21.75 -5.00
N ASN A 318 7.51 -20.47 -5.05
CA ASN A 318 8.55 -19.93 -5.93
C ASN A 318 9.79 -19.54 -5.12
N ILE A 319 10.65 -20.52 -4.81
CA ILE A 319 11.85 -20.30 -3.99
C ILE A 319 12.77 -19.21 -4.58
N SER A 320 12.81 -19.07 -5.91
CA SER A 320 13.58 -18.02 -6.59
C SER A 320 13.14 -16.61 -6.23
N TYR A 321 11.90 -16.41 -5.76
CA TYR A 321 11.38 -15.10 -5.36
C TYR A 321 11.84 -14.70 -3.96
N LEU A 322 12.30 -15.64 -3.14
CA LEU A 322 12.62 -15.37 -1.74
C LEU A 322 13.75 -14.33 -1.58
N SER A 323 14.86 -14.51 -2.30
CA SER A 323 16.00 -13.59 -2.19
C SER A 323 15.66 -12.18 -2.70
N PRO A 324 15.15 -11.99 -3.92
CA PRO A 324 14.80 -10.65 -4.41
C PRO A 324 13.72 -9.99 -3.54
N PHE A 325 12.73 -10.76 -3.07
CA PHE A 325 11.69 -10.23 -2.19
C PHE A 325 12.26 -9.70 -0.86
N LEU A 326 13.11 -10.48 -0.19
CA LEU A 326 13.70 -10.06 1.10
C LEU A 326 14.66 -8.88 0.94
N LEU A 327 15.32 -8.73 -0.21
CA LEU A 327 16.16 -7.58 -0.50
C LEU A 327 15.34 -6.30 -0.69
N ASN A 328 14.25 -6.38 -1.46
CA ASN A 328 13.47 -5.20 -1.80
C ASN A 328 12.48 -4.80 -0.70
N PHE A 329 11.98 -5.73 0.10
CA PHE A 329 11.02 -5.43 1.16
C PHE A 329 11.74 -4.86 2.41
N VAL A 330 11.77 -3.53 2.53
CA VAL A 330 12.64 -2.81 3.49
C VAL A 330 12.10 -2.79 4.92
N GLU A 331 10.78 -2.90 5.12
CA GLU A 331 10.17 -2.75 6.44
C GLU A 331 10.54 -3.89 7.39
N TRP A 332 11.46 -3.61 8.32
CA TRP A 332 12.15 -4.62 9.13
C TRP A 332 11.20 -5.43 10.00
N LYS A 333 10.14 -4.82 10.57
CA LYS A 333 9.18 -5.49 11.46
C LYS A 333 8.46 -6.62 10.74
N TRP A 334 8.04 -6.34 9.52
CA TRP A 334 7.33 -7.29 8.67
C TRP A 334 8.28 -8.25 7.98
N LYS A 335 9.48 -7.80 7.61
CA LYS A 335 10.55 -8.68 7.09
C LYS A 335 10.92 -9.76 8.12
N LEU A 336 11.13 -9.39 9.38
CA LEU A 336 11.40 -10.34 10.46
C LEU A 336 10.23 -11.31 10.65
N GLU A 337 8.99 -10.80 10.67
CA GLU A 337 7.80 -11.66 10.79
C GLU A 337 7.71 -12.68 9.65
N ILE A 338 7.95 -12.26 8.40
CA ILE A 338 7.97 -13.16 7.24
C ILE A 338 9.04 -14.24 7.41
N ILE A 339 10.25 -13.87 7.83
CA ILE A 339 11.34 -14.83 8.06
C ILE A 339 10.97 -15.85 9.15
N LEU A 340 10.45 -15.38 10.29
CA LEU A 340 10.06 -16.25 11.39
C LEU A 340 8.95 -17.21 10.97
N GLN A 341 7.92 -16.73 10.28
CA GLN A 341 6.82 -17.57 9.80
C GLN A 341 7.26 -18.53 8.69
N TYR A 342 8.23 -18.14 7.86
CA TYR A 342 8.84 -19.03 6.88
C TYR A 342 9.50 -20.22 7.59
N PHE A 343 10.31 -19.97 8.64
CA PHE A 343 10.84 -21.05 9.47
C PHE A 343 9.72 -21.87 10.11
N SER A 344 8.69 -21.23 10.67
CA SER A 344 7.53 -21.92 11.28
C SER A 344 6.88 -22.92 10.33
N LYS A 345 6.72 -22.57 9.04
CA LYS A 345 6.07 -23.42 8.03
C LYS A 345 6.79 -24.75 7.79
N TYR A 346 8.12 -24.78 7.92
CA TYR A 346 8.92 -26.00 7.75
C TYR A 346 9.31 -26.65 9.09
N CYS A 347 9.45 -25.87 10.15
CA CYS A 347 9.93 -26.32 11.46
C CYS A 347 8.79 -26.70 12.42
N GLY A 348 7.57 -26.21 12.17
CA GLY A 348 6.40 -26.45 13.00
C GLY A 348 5.91 -27.90 12.97
N LYS A 349 5.64 -28.45 14.17
CA LYS A 349 4.83 -29.67 14.34
C LYS A 349 3.37 -29.37 13.91
N PRO A 350 2.60 -30.38 13.44
CA PRO A 350 1.18 -30.19 13.14
C PRO A 350 0.41 -30.03 14.45
N ALA A 351 0.26 -28.81 14.95
CA ALA A 351 -0.78 -28.52 15.91
C ALA A 351 -2.11 -28.59 15.16
N VAL A 352 -2.89 -29.64 15.43
CA VAL A 352 -4.25 -29.80 14.89
C VAL A 352 -5.04 -28.54 15.23
N ARG A 353 -5.34 -27.76 14.19
CA ARG A 353 -6.08 -26.49 14.27
C ARG A 353 -7.53 -26.79 14.64
N THR A 354 -7.83 -26.96 15.92
CA THR A 354 -9.21 -26.94 16.40
C THR A 354 -9.63 -25.49 16.62
N ARG A 355 -10.88 -25.19 16.26
CA ARG A 355 -11.46 -23.85 16.05
C ARG A 355 -11.52 -22.95 17.31
N ARG A 356 -10.87 -23.32 18.42
CA ARG A 356 -11.00 -22.67 19.75
C ARG A 356 -9.75 -22.69 20.64
N SER A 357 -8.57 -23.09 20.16
CA SER A 357 -7.34 -23.00 20.98
C SER A 357 -6.43 -21.87 20.49
N ASP A 358 -6.67 -20.67 21.02
CA ASP A 358 -5.71 -19.58 21.04
C ASP A 358 -4.58 -19.93 22.01
N ASN A 359 -3.33 -20.01 21.51
CA ASN A 359 -2.09 -19.64 22.24
C ASN A 359 -0.77 -20.04 21.56
N SER A 360 -0.73 -20.71 20.41
CA SER A 360 0.56 -21.19 19.87
C SER A 360 1.40 -20.16 19.10
N GLN A 361 0.97 -18.90 18.98
CA GLN A 361 1.81 -17.84 18.37
C GLN A 361 2.73 -17.13 19.37
N HIS A 362 2.65 -17.45 20.67
CA HIS A 362 3.50 -16.84 21.69
C HIS A 362 4.97 -17.30 21.68
N ASP A 363 5.36 -18.28 20.85
CA ASP A 363 6.72 -18.85 20.84
C ASP A 363 7.53 -18.57 19.56
N LEU A 364 7.05 -17.74 18.64
CA LEU A 364 7.79 -17.49 17.38
C LEU A 364 8.78 -16.32 17.55
N THR A 365 9.87 -16.56 18.26
CA THR A 365 10.97 -15.59 18.42
C THR A 365 12.19 -15.99 17.58
N LEU A 366 13.06 -15.02 17.29
CA LEU A 366 14.32 -15.29 16.61
C LEU A 366 15.24 -16.18 17.46
N GLU A 367 15.29 -15.96 18.78
CA GLU A 367 15.99 -16.84 19.70
C GLU A 367 15.54 -18.30 19.57
N ASN A 368 14.23 -18.55 19.52
CA ASN A 368 13.69 -19.89 19.34
C ASN A 368 14.06 -20.49 17.98
N VAL A 369 14.09 -19.68 16.91
CA VAL A 369 14.58 -20.14 15.60
C VAL A 369 16.07 -20.49 15.66
N LEU A 370 16.91 -19.68 16.28
CA LEU A 370 18.35 -19.94 16.42
C LEU A 370 18.62 -21.22 17.23
N SER A 371 17.78 -21.51 18.22
CA SER A 371 17.87 -22.76 19.00
C SER A 371 17.80 -24.03 18.13
N LEU A 372 17.10 -23.97 16.98
CA LEU A 372 17.01 -25.07 16.01
C LEU A 372 18.36 -25.38 15.35
N PHE A 373 19.30 -24.44 15.37
CA PHE A 373 20.64 -24.56 14.78
C PHE A 373 21.76 -24.72 15.82
N SER A 374 21.40 -24.90 17.11
CA SER A 374 22.35 -25.07 18.22
C SER A 374 23.22 -26.33 18.11
N THR A 375 22.78 -27.35 17.36
CA THR A 375 23.55 -28.57 17.12
C THR A 375 23.60 -28.93 15.64
N VAL A 376 24.63 -29.69 15.24
CA VAL A 376 24.76 -30.20 13.85
C VAL A 376 23.57 -31.09 13.46
N ALA A 377 23.06 -31.91 14.37
CA ALA A 377 21.96 -32.83 14.10
C ALA A 377 20.65 -32.08 13.78
N THR A 378 20.31 -31.08 14.60
CA THR A 378 19.09 -30.27 14.40
C THR A 378 19.23 -29.37 13.18
N ALA A 379 20.39 -28.72 13.00
CA ALA A 379 20.67 -27.93 11.80
C ALA A 379 20.55 -28.78 10.51
N LYS A 380 21.07 -30.01 10.51
CA LYS A 380 20.96 -30.94 9.37
C LYS A 380 19.50 -31.31 9.06
N ALA A 381 18.67 -31.48 10.09
CA ALA A 381 17.25 -31.74 9.92
C ALA A 381 16.51 -30.57 9.25
N ILE A 382 16.87 -29.32 9.59
CA ILE A 382 16.28 -28.13 8.97
C ILE A 382 16.76 -27.94 7.53
N VAL A 383 18.06 -28.05 7.28
CA VAL A 383 18.64 -27.96 5.92
C VAL A 383 18.02 -28.98 4.98
N LYS A 384 17.70 -30.19 5.47
CA LYS A 384 16.99 -31.20 4.66
C LYS A 384 15.59 -30.75 4.20
N LYS A 385 14.93 -29.84 4.93
CA LYS A 385 13.57 -29.38 4.63
C LYS A 385 13.52 -28.19 3.67
N MET A 386 14.49 -27.29 3.72
CA MET A 386 14.44 -26.02 2.97
C MET A 386 15.72 -25.71 2.17
N SER A 387 16.72 -26.58 2.14
CA SER A 387 18.08 -26.37 1.58
C SER A 387 18.98 -25.46 2.43
N SER A 388 20.29 -25.53 2.18
CA SER A 388 21.28 -24.71 2.90
C SER A 388 21.22 -23.25 2.49
N GLU A 389 21.01 -22.97 1.21
CA GLU A 389 21.03 -21.64 0.63
C GLU A 389 19.89 -20.80 1.21
N VAL A 390 18.69 -21.39 1.30
CA VAL A 390 17.51 -20.74 1.90
C VAL A 390 17.72 -20.48 3.38
N VAL A 391 18.24 -21.45 4.14
CA VAL A 391 18.53 -21.25 5.58
C VAL A 391 19.51 -20.09 5.76
N GLN A 392 20.62 -20.09 5.01
CA GLN A 392 21.65 -19.06 5.11
C GLN A 392 21.09 -17.68 4.74
N LEU A 393 20.29 -17.60 3.67
CA LEU A 393 19.62 -16.37 3.24
C LEU A 393 18.69 -15.82 4.32
N LEU A 394 17.84 -16.66 4.90
CA LEU A 394 16.89 -16.27 5.95
C LEU A 394 17.62 -15.80 7.22
N LEU A 395 18.65 -16.53 7.65
CA LEU A 395 19.45 -16.16 8.82
C LEU A 395 20.23 -14.86 8.58
N ALA A 396 20.84 -14.68 7.41
CA ALA A 396 21.55 -13.45 7.08
C ALA A 396 20.62 -12.23 7.10
N ASN A 397 19.44 -12.35 6.50
CA ASN A 397 18.44 -11.29 6.53
C ASN A 397 17.87 -11.04 7.94
N ALA A 398 17.69 -12.07 8.76
CA ALA A 398 17.27 -11.90 10.15
C ALA A 398 18.32 -11.16 10.98
N TYR A 399 19.61 -11.44 10.75
CA TYR A 399 20.69 -10.72 11.42
C TYR A 399 20.79 -9.26 10.95
N GLN A 400 20.59 -8.98 9.66
CA GLN A 400 20.50 -7.60 9.16
C GLN A 400 19.39 -6.81 9.85
N VAL A 401 18.22 -7.42 10.06
CA VAL A 401 17.13 -6.79 10.83
C VAL A 401 17.58 -6.51 12.27
N CYS A 402 18.28 -7.44 12.94
CA CYS A 402 18.78 -7.20 14.30
C CYS A 402 19.72 -6.00 14.38
N LEU A 403 20.63 -5.86 13.41
CA LEU A 403 21.55 -4.72 13.35
C LEU A 403 20.80 -3.40 13.11
N TYR A 404 19.75 -3.42 12.29
CA TYR A 404 18.92 -2.25 12.02
C TYR A 404 18.15 -1.81 13.27
N VAL A 405 17.53 -2.74 13.98
CA VAL A 405 16.73 -2.48 15.20
C VAL A 405 17.60 -1.92 16.33
N GLU A 406 18.84 -2.38 16.49
CA GLU A 406 19.74 -1.83 17.51
C GLU A 406 20.20 -0.39 17.16
N GLY A 407 20.33 -0.08 15.86
CA GLY A 407 20.70 1.26 15.39
C GLY A 407 19.57 2.29 15.51
N ASP A 408 18.32 1.83 15.52
CA ASP A 408 17.14 2.67 15.74
C ASP A 408 16.93 2.89 17.24
N SER A 409 17.33 4.06 17.75
CA SER A 409 17.22 4.42 19.18
C SER A 409 15.78 4.47 19.71
N SER A 410 14.76 4.30 18.86
CA SER A 410 13.40 4.13 19.28
C SER A 410 13.20 2.71 19.85
N LYS A 411 13.05 2.61 21.18
CA LYS A 411 12.76 1.35 21.87
C LYS A 411 11.36 0.84 21.52
N ASP A 412 11.14 0.33 20.31
CA ASP A 412 9.91 -0.37 19.97
C ASP A 412 9.88 -1.70 20.73
N SER A 413 9.08 -1.73 21.81
CA SER A 413 8.96 -2.88 22.71
C SER A 413 8.51 -4.16 21.99
N ASP A 414 7.84 -4.05 20.84
CA ASP A 414 7.38 -5.20 20.08
C ASP A 414 8.50 -5.82 19.23
N ALA A 415 9.49 -5.03 18.81
CA ALA A 415 10.70 -5.50 18.13
C ALA A 415 11.51 -6.43 19.04
N THR A 416 11.80 -5.94 20.25
CA THR A 416 12.60 -6.66 21.25
C THR A 416 11.94 -7.97 21.66
N LYS A 417 10.60 -8.00 21.75
CA LYS A 417 9.84 -9.24 22.02
C LYS A 417 10.01 -10.29 20.93
N LYS A 418 10.00 -9.89 19.65
CA LYS A 418 10.18 -10.84 18.53
C LYS A 418 11.62 -11.35 18.40
N ILE A 419 12.60 -10.54 18.77
CA ILE A 419 13.99 -10.98 18.83
C ILE A 419 14.16 -11.99 19.97
N GLY A 420 13.61 -11.70 21.14
CA GLY A 420 13.56 -12.59 22.30
C GLY A 420 14.78 -12.54 23.22
N ALA A 421 15.92 -12.01 22.76
CA ALA A 421 17.16 -11.94 23.52
C ALA A 421 17.97 -10.67 23.22
N THR A 422 19.04 -10.44 23.99
CA THR A 422 19.96 -9.32 23.75
C THR A 422 20.76 -9.49 22.46
N LEU A 423 21.25 -8.40 21.85
CA LEU A 423 22.06 -8.48 20.63
C LEU A 423 23.30 -9.38 20.80
N LEU A 424 23.93 -9.38 21.98
CA LEU A 424 25.06 -10.25 22.28
C LEU A 424 24.67 -11.73 22.22
N GLN A 425 23.60 -12.12 22.92
CA GLN A 425 23.09 -13.49 22.92
C GLN A 425 22.64 -13.95 21.53
N ILE A 426 21.98 -13.05 20.78
CA ILE A 426 21.56 -13.31 19.40
C ILE A 426 22.78 -13.51 18.50
N SER A 427 23.81 -12.66 18.64
CA SER A 427 25.06 -12.77 17.87
C SER A 427 25.77 -14.10 18.13
N ASP A 428 25.86 -14.53 19.39
CA ASP A 428 26.40 -15.85 19.75
C ASP A 428 25.58 -16.98 19.14
N GLY A 429 24.25 -16.85 19.15
CA GLY A 429 23.32 -17.78 18.51
C GLY A 429 23.56 -17.90 17.00
N PHE A 430 23.76 -16.78 16.30
CA PHE A 430 24.09 -16.76 14.87
C PHE A 430 25.45 -17.40 14.58
N VAL A 431 26.48 -17.08 15.37
CA VAL A 431 27.82 -17.68 15.23
C VAL A 431 27.73 -19.20 15.37
N SER A 432 27.03 -19.68 16.40
CA SER A 432 26.79 -21.11 16.61
C SER A 432 26.04 -21.75 15.44
N ALA A 433 24.98 -21.10 14.96
CA ALA A 433 24.19 -21.57 13.82
C ALA A 433 25.04 -21.72 12.55
N PHE A 434 25.82 -20.71 12.18
CA PHE A 434 26.67 -20.75 10.99
C PHE A 434 27.83 -21.76 11.13
N GLN A 435 28.42 -21.91 12.32
CA GLN A 435 29.42 -22.95 12.57
C GLN A 435 28.85 -24.36 12.36
N ASN A 436 27.62 -24.60 12.81
CA ASN A 436 26.97 -25.90 12.61
C ASN A 436 26.53 -26.13 11.16
N LEU A 437 26.08 -25.09 10.45
CA LEU A 437 25.77 -25.16 9.02
C LEU A 437 27.01 -25.50 8.18
N ARG A 438 28.16 -24.90 8.49
CA ARG A 438 29.43 -25.18 7.81
C ARG A 438 29.87 -26.65 7.95
N LYS A 439 29.51 -27.32 9.05
CA LYS A 439 29.80 -28.75 9.24
C LYS A 439 28.90 -29.66 8.39
N ILE A 440 27.81 -29.15 7.85
CA ILE A 440 26.82 -29.91 7.07
C ILE A 440 27.14 -29.81 5.56
N ASN A 441 27.53 -28.63 5.09
CA ASN A 441 28.02 -28.37 3.74
C ASN A 441 29.40 -27.69 3.83
N PRO A 442 30.50 -28.47 3.90
CA PRO A 442 31.85 -27.96 4.09
C PRO A 442 32.41 -27.15 2.92
#